data_AF-A0A4Q2ZRE3-F1
#
_entry.id   AF-A0A4Q2ZRE3-F1
#
_cell.length_a   1.000
_cell.length_b   1.000
_cell.length_c   1.000
_cell.angle_alpha   90.00
_cell.angle_beta   90.00
_cell.angle_gamma   90.00
#
_symmetry.space_group_name_H-M   'P 1'
#
loop_
_entity.id
_entity.type
_entity.pdbx_description
1 polymer ?
#
loop_
_entity_poly.entity_id
_entity_poly.type
_entity_poly.pdbx_seq_one_letter_code
_entity_poly.pdbx_strand_id
1 'polypeptide(L)'
;MSVFSVKTVKGLVSLAQYGIIEIHLWGAKLPKPEKPDFLIWDLDPDPEVPWNEVLGGAILTRDCLLDLGLHTVVKTSGGKGLHIVLNTKKTLDWDVAKEFTKAVSRQIAAHNPKRFVTTSTKAKRKGKIFIDWLRNGRGATCIAPWSLRARPGAAVSMPINWEDLPETTADGFTLREPSTIPSDWKKLKPQTVTKAILKELGL
;
A
#
# COMPACT_ATOMS: atom_id res chain seq x y z
N MET A 1 5.27 -10.10 24.05
CA MET A 1 5.35 -10.31 22.59
C MET A 1 6.72 -9.84 22.12
N SER A 2 7.54 -10.73 21.60
CA SER A 2 8.83 -10.35 20.99
C SER A 2 8.57 -10.04 19.52
N VAL A 3 8.97 -8.85 19.07
CA VAL A 3 8.89 -8.45 17.66
C VAL A 3 10.30 -8.30 17.09
N PHE A 4 10.48 -8.77 15.86
CA PHE A 4 11.70 -8.53 15.11
C PHE A 4 11.72 -7.09 14.60
N SER A 5 12.80 -6.35 14.85
CA SER A 5 12.95 -4.97 14.37
C SER A 5 14.38 -4.69 13.92
N VAL A 6 14.52 -3.91 12.84
CA VAL A 6 15.80 -3.45 12.31
C VAL A 6 15.83 -1.94 12.41
N LYS A 7 16.90 -1.39 13.00
CA LYS A 7 17.04 0.05 13.29
C LYS A 7 18.22 0.72 12.58
N THR A 8 19.10 -0.07 11.95
CA THR A 8 20.36 0.42 11.40
C THR A 8 20.59 -0.13 9.99
N VAL A 9 21.38 0.60 9.21
CA VAL A 9 21.84 0.15 7.88
C VAL A 9 22.59 -1.18 7.99
N LYS A 10 23.46 -1.33 9.00
CA LYS A 10 24.15 -2.60 9.26
C LYS A 10 23.17 -3.75 9.47
N GLY A 11 22.06 -3.52 10.18
CA GLY A 11 21.02 -4.53 10.35
C GLY A 11 20.34 -4.90 9.03
N LEU A 12 20.08 -3.95 8.13
CA LEU A 12 19.55 -4.23 6.79
C LEU A 12 20.55 -5.05 5.95
N VAL A 13 21.84 -4.70 5.99
CA VAL A 13 22.91 -5.47 5.31
C VAL A 13 23.00 -6.88 5.89
N SER A 14 22.86 -7.03 7.20
CA SER A 14 22.81 -8.34 7.84
C SER A 14 21.62 -9.18 7.36
N LEU A 15 20.44 -8.60 7.14
CA LEU A 15 19.33 -9.34 6.52
C LEU A 15 19.74 -9.94 5.17
N ALA A 16 20.37 -9.14 4.30
CA ALA A 16 20.86 -9.61 3.01
C ALA A 16 21.92 -10.72 3.15
N GLN A 17 22.86 -10.59 4.10
CA GLN A 17 23.85 -11.62 4.42
C GLN A 17 23.21 -12.96 4.81
N TYR A 18 22.04 -12.94 5.46
CA TYR A 18 21.27 -14.13 5.82
C TYR A 18 20.28 -14.57 4.72
N GLY A 19 20.43 -14.05 3.49
CA GLY A 19 19.64 -14.47 2.33
C GLY A 19 18.23 -13.87 2.27
N ILE A 20 17.92 -12.84 3.06
CA ILE A 20 16.61 -12.16 3.02
C ILE A 20 16.53 -11.30 1.76
N ILE A 21 15.53 -11.59 0.93
CA ILE A 21 15.23 -10.84 -0.31
C ILE A 21 14.06 -9.88 -0.11
N GLU A 22 12.98 -10.35 0.53
CA GLU A 22 11.77 -9.54 0.76
C GLU A 22 11.69 -9.09 2.22
N ILE A 23 11.54 -7.78 2.43
CA ILE A 23 11.32 -7.19 3.74
C ILE A 23 9.86 -6.74 3.80
N HIS A 24 9.08 -7.34 4.70
CA HIS A 24 7.68 -7.00 4.91
C HIS A 24 7.52 -6.28 6.25
N LEU A 25 6.92 -5.09 6.23
CA LEU A 25 6.74 -4.23 7.40
C LEU A 25 5.36 -4.45 8.02
N TRP A 26 5.29 -4.39 9.35
CA TRP A 26 4.05 -4.08 10.05
C TRP A 26 3.61 -2.65 9.77
N GLY A 27 2.30 -2.40 9.75
CA GLY A 27 1.71 -1.05 9.64
C GLY A 27 1.86 -0.17 10.89
N ALA A 28 2.75 -0.52 11.83
CA ALA A 28 3.00 0.22 13.06
C ALA A 28 4.49 0.20 13.44
N LYS A 29 5.00 1.33 13.93
CA LYS A 29 6.36 1.45 14.47
C LYS A 29 6.43 1.32 15.99
N LEU A 30 7.49 0.69 16.48
CA LEU A 30 7.90 0.76 17.89
C LEU A 30 8.10 2.21 18.35
N PRO A 31 7.90 2.53 19.65
CA PRO A 31 7.50 1.62 20.73
C PRO A 31 5.98 1.39 20.86
N LYS A 32 5.16 1.86 19.90
CA LYS A 32 3.68 1.80 19.96
C LYS A 32 3.11 0.85 18.89
N PRO A 33 3.34 -0.48 18.97
CA PRO A 33 2.92 -1.43 17.94
C PRO A 33 1.39 -1.61 17.85
N GLU A 34 0.64 -1.15 18.84
CA GLU A 34 -0.84 -1.20 18.86
C GLU A 34 -1.49 0.01 18.17
N LYS A 35 -0.69 0.99 17.73
CA LYS A 35 -1.18 2.20 17.07
C LYS A 35 -0.61 2.27 15.65
N PRO A 36 -1.36 1.82 14.61
CA PRO A 36 -0.90 1.91 13.23
C PRO A 36 -0.54 3.34 12.84
N ASP A 37 0.55 3.46 12.07
CA ASP A 37 1.02 4.71 11.45
C ASP A 37 1.17 4.61 9.92
N PHE A 38 0.94 3.43 9.35
CA PHE A 38 0.93 3.21 7.90
C PHE A 38 -0.28 2.35 7.51
N LEU A 39 -1.18 2.94 6.72
CA LEU A 39 -2.33 2.26 6.13
C LEU A 39 -2.12 2.09 4.62
N ILE A 40 -2.59 0.97 4.07
CA ILE A 40 -2.31 0.55 2.70
C ILE A 40 -3.57 0.04 2.02
N TRP A 41 -3.79 0.47 0.79
CA TRP A 41 -4.68 -0.17 -0.16
C TRP A 41 -3.82 -0.87 -1.22
N ASP A 42 -3.82 -2.21 -1.20
CA ASP A 42 -3.08 -3.06 -2.13
C ASP A 42 -4.00 -3.41 -3.31
N LEU A 43 -3.77 -2.79 -4.47
CA LEU A 43 -4.53 -3.08 -5.69
C LEU A 43 -3.96 -4.33 -6.34
N ASP A 44 -4.71 -5.42 -6.24
CA ASP A 44 -4.35 -6.75 -6.74
C ASP A 44 -5.21 -7.08 -7.98
N PRO A 45 -4.72 -6.78 -9.20
CA PRO A 45 -5.47 -7.02 -10.43
C PRO A 45 -5.47 -8.50 -10.81
N ASP A 46 -6.60 -8.95 -11.36
CA ASP A 46 -6.63 -10.16 -12.17
C ASP A 46 -5.67 -10.03 -13.36
N PRO A 47 -4.96 -11.11 -13.77
CA PRO A 47 -4.00 -11.05 -14.89
C PRO A 47 -4.56 -10.54 -16.22
N GLU A 48 -5.88 -10.63 -16.44
CA GLU A 48 -6.54 -10.14 -17.65
C GLU A 48 -6.82 -8.63 -17.61
N VAL A 49 -6.63 -7.96 -16.46
CA VAL A 49 -6.86 -6.52 -16.33
C VAL A 49 -5.71 -5.74 -16.99
N PRO A 50 -6.00 -4.88 -17.98
CA PRO A 50 -5.00 -4.02 -18.59
C PRO A 50 -4.33 -3.08 -17.59
N TRP A 51 -3.03 -2.82 -17.77
CA TRP A 51 -2.25 -2.00 -16.83
C TRP A 51 -2.80 -0.57 -16.65
N ASN A 52 -3.25 0.06 -17.73
CA ASN A 52 -3.90 1.38 -17.68
C ASN A 52 -5.14 1.41 -16.77
N GLU A 53 -5.88 0.31 -16.65
CA GLU A 53 -6.99 0.19 -15.70
C GLU A 53 -6.50 0.10 -14.25
N VAL A 54 -5.33 -0.51 -14.02
CA VAL A 54 -4.67 -0.54 -12.71
C VAL A 54 -4.21 0.86 -12.31
N LEU A 55 -3.61 1.61 -13.25
CA LEU A 55 -3.24 3.02 -13.06
C LEU A 55 -4.48 3.86 -12.72
N GLY A 56 -5.56 3.70 -13.50
CA GLY A 56 -6.83 4.37 -13.24
C GLY A 56 -7.41 4.03 -11.86
N GLY A 57 -7.32 2.77 -11.42
CA GLY A 57 -7.74 2.37 -10.09
C GLY A 57 -6.90 2.99 -8.96
N ALA A 58 -5.60 3.16 -9.16
CA ALA A 58 -4.74 3.83 -8.19
C ALA A 58 -5.03 5.33 -8.10
N ILE A 59 -5.24 5.99 -9.23
CA ILE A 59 -5.64 7.40 -9.31
C ILE A 59 -7.00 7.61 -8.63
N LEU A 60 -7.99 6.77 -8.93
CA LEU A 60 -9.29 6.82 -8.25
C LEU A 60 -9.16 6.63 -6.73
N THR A 61 -8.34 5.68 -6.29
CA THR A 61 -8.10 5.45 -4.85
C THR A 61 -7.46 6.67 -4.19
N ARG A 62 -6.51 7.32 -4.86
CA ARG A 62 -5.90 8.58 -4.40
C ARG A 62 -6.94 9.67 -4.25
N ASP A 63 -7.76 9.87 -5.29
CA ASP A 63 -8.71 10.98 -5.36
C ASP A 63 -9.81 10.80 -4.31
N CYS A 64 -10.33 9.59 -4.10
CA CYS A 64 -11.28 9.32 -3.01
C CYS A 64 -10.69 9.64 -1.62
N LEU A 65 -9.39 9.42 -1.40
CA LEU A 65 -8.74 9.79 -0.14
C LEU A 65 -8.49 11.29 -0.06
N LEU A 66 -8.18 11.93 -1.19
CA LEU A 66 -7.99 13.37 -1.28
C LEU A 66 -9.29 14.13 -0.98
N ASP A 67 -10.44 13.61 -1.43
CA ASP A 67 -11.77 14.16 -1.13
C ASP A 67 -12.05 14.16 0.39
N LEU A 68 -11.49 13.20 1.12
CA LEU A 68 -11.51 13.15 2.60
C LEU A 68 -10.43 14.03 3.26
N GLY A 69 -9.66 14.78 2.48
CA GLY A 69 -8.53 15.60 2.93
C GLY A 69 -7.29 14.80 3.31
N LEU A 70 -7.14 13.57 2.81
CA LEU A 70 -6.03 12.67 3.11
C LEU A 70 -5.12 12.49 1.89
N HIS A 71 -3.88 12.95 2.01
CA HIS A 71 -2.86 12.78 0.98
C HIS A 71 -2.18 11.43 1.08
N THR A 72 -1.97 10.77 -0.05
CA THR A 72 -1.30 9.46 -0.11
C THR A 72 -0.05 9.51 -0.96
N VAL A 73 0.78 8.48 -0.84
CA VAL A 73 1.89 8.20 -1.76
C VAL A 73 1.67 6.84 -2.40
N VAL A 74 2.27 6.62 -3.56
CA VAL A 74 2.12 5.37 -4.32
C VAL A 74 3.47 4.68 -4.52
N LYS A 75 3.43 3.36 -4.55
CA LYS A 75 4.56 2.52 -4.99
C LYS A 75 4.07 1.35 -5.82
N THR A 76 4.91 0.86 -6.73
CA THR A 76 4.68 -0.45 -7.32
C THR A 76 4.80 -1.54 -6.26
N SER A 77 4.12 -2.67 -6.48
CA SER A 77 4.28 -3.83 -5.61
C SER A 77 5.57 -4.63 -5.87
N GLY A 78 6.24 -4.39 -7.01
CA GLY A 78 7.21 -5.32 -7.61
C GLY A 78 6.58 -6.65 -8.08
N GLY A 79 5.24 -6.69 -8.07
CA GLY A 79 4.43 -7.76 -8.63
C GLY A 79 3.56 -7.23 -9.75
N LYS A 80 2.25 -7.47 -9.68
CA LYS A 80 1.29 -7.03 -10.72
C LYS A 80 0.47 -5.80 -10.34
N GLY A 81 0.60 -5.35 -9.09
CA GLY A 81 -0.27 -4.36 -8.47
C GLY A 81 0.44 -3.09 -8.01
N LEU A 82 -0.35 -2.19 -7.44
CA LEU A 82 0.08 -0.91 -6.87
C LEU A 82 -0.32 -0.84 -5.39
N HIS A 83 0.49 -0.17 -4.59
CA HIS A 83 0.16 0.12 -3.20
C HIS A 83 -0.05 1.62 -3.03
N ILE A 84 -1.23 1.99 -2.53
CA ILE A 84 -1.55 3.36 -2.13
C ILE A 84 -1.40 3.42 -0.62
N VAL A 85 -0.58 4.36 -0.14
CA VAL A 85 -0.10 4.39 1.23
C VAL A 85 -0.47 5.71 1.88
N LEU A 86 -1.10 5.62 3.06
CA LEU A 86 -1.41 6.75 3.93
C LEU A 86 -0.54 6.67 5.19
N ASN A 87 0.26 7.72 5.43
CA ASN A 87 0.98 7.90 6.69
C ASN A 87 0.05 8.58 7.70
N THR A 88 -0.33 7.86 8.74
CA THR A 88 -1.26 8.35 9.78
C THR A 88 -0.52 8.61 11.09
N LYS A 89 -1.04 9.55 11.89
CA LYS A 89 -0.67 9.66 13.30
C LYS A 89 -1.10 8.40 14.04
N LYS A 90 -0.37 8.08 15.11
CA LYS A 90 -0.59 6.95 16.01
C LYS A 90 -1.80 7.14 16.93
N THR A 91 -2.94 7.51 16.37
CA THR A 91 -4.19 7.84 17.08
C THR A 91 -5.25 6.76 16.93
N LEU A 92 -5.22 5.98 15.83
CA LEU A 92 -6.15 4.89 15.59
C LEU A 92 -5.72 3.62 16.34
N ASP A 93 -6.70 2.81 16.71
CA ASP A 93 -6.50 1.40 17.04
C ASP A 93 -6.63 0.55 15.76
N TRP A 94 -6.09 -0.67 15.80
CA TRP A 94 -6.08 -1.59 14.65
C TRP A 94 -7.47 -1.86 14.08
N ASP A 95 -8.47 -2.08 14.93
CA ASP A 95 -9.84 -2.37 14.47
C ASP A 95 -10.47 -1.18 13.74
N VAL A 96 -10.25 0.04 14.25
CA VAL A 96 -10.72 1.27 13.61
C VAL A 96 -10.00 1.50 12.28
N ALA A 97 -8.68 1.30 12.24
CA ALA A 97 -7.89 1.42 11.01
C ALA A 97 -8.35 0.42 9.93
N LYS A 98 -8.64 -0.82 10.34
CA LYS A 98 -9.12 -1.88 9.45
C LYS A 98 -10.50 -1.58 8.89
N GLU A 99 -11.46 -1.16 9.73
CA GLU A 99 -12.80 -0.80 9.23
C GLU A 99 -12.77 0.48 8.39
N PHE A 100 -11.93 1.47 8.72
CA PHE A 100 -11.69 2.65 7.89
C PHE A 100 -11.21 2.29 6.48
N THR A 101 -10.12 1.52 6.36
CA THR A 101 -9.58 1.13 5.05
C THR A 101 -10.56 0.28 4.24
N LYS A 102 -11.34 -0.57 4.90
CA LYS A 102 -12.42 -1.36 4.31
C LYS A 102 -13.59 -0.50 3.81
N ALA A 103 -14.00 0.51 4.58
CA ALA A 103 -15.08 1.42 4.19
C ALA A 103 -14.69 2.23 2.94
N VAL A 104 -13.47 2.79 2.91
CA VAL A 104 -12.92 3.46 1.71
C VAL A 104 -12.89 2.50 0.52
N SER A 105 -12.41 1.26 0.72
CA SER A 105 -12.37 0.25 -0.36
C SER A 105 -13.77 -0.06 -0.90
N ARG A 106 -14.79 -0.11 -0.04
CA ARG A 106 -16.19 -0.33 -0.44
C ARG A 106 -16.74 0.83 -1.25
N GLN A 107 -16.44 2.07 -0.86
CA GLN A 107 -16.83 3.25 -1.64
C GLN A 107 -16.18 3.25 -3.03
N ILE A 108 -14.88 2.98 -3.13
CA ILE A 108 -14.20 2.87 -4.44
C ILE A 108 -14.84 1.76 -5.28
N ALA A 109 -15.12 0.61 -4.67
CA ALA A 109 -15.76 -0.48 -5.39
C ALA A 109 -17.20 -0.19 -5.81
N ALA A 110 -17.91 0.68 -5.09
CA ALA A 110 -19.25 1.14 -5.45
C ALA A 110 -19.24 2.08 -6.67
N HIS A 111 -18.17 2.85 -6.88
CA HIS A 111 -18.03 3.72 -8.06
C HIS A 111 -17.98 2.91 -9.37
N ASN A 112 -17.28 1.76 -9.37
CA ASN A 112 -17.24 0.87 -10.51
C ASN A 112 -17.21 -0.61 -10.08
N PRO A 113 -18.38 -1.21 -9.77
CA PRO A 113 -18.47 -2.59 -9.29
C PRO A 113 -18.14 -3.63 -10.38
N LYS A 114 -18.08 -3.21 -11.65
CA LYS A 114 -17.60 -4.05 -12.75
C LYS A 114 -16.07 -4.16 -12.74
N ARG A 115 -15.35 -3.13 -12.30
CA ARG A 115 -13.88 -3.11 -12.26
C ARG A 115 -13.29 -3.47 -10.92
N PHE A 116 -13.95 -3.13 -9.81
CA PHE A 116 -13.38 -3.29 -8.47
C PHE A 116 -14.15 -4.30 -7.62
N VAL A 117 -13.45 -4.94 -6.70
CA VAL A 117 -14.04 -5.85 -5.70
C VAL A 117 -13.30 -5.73 -4.38
N THR A 118 -14.02 -5.88 -3.27
CA THR A 118 -13.46 -5.84 -1.90
C THR A 118 -13.55 -7.18 -1.18
N THR A 119 -14.09 -8.20 -1.84
CA THR A 119 -14.19 -9.56 -1.33
C THR A 119 -12.96 -10.36 -1.73
N SER A 120 -12.36 -11.07 -0.78
CA SER A 120 -11.14 -11.82 -1.02
C SER A 120 -11.35 -13.11 -1.85
N THR A 121 -12.58 -13.56 -2.06
CA THR A 121 -12.88 -14.78 -2.83
C THR A 121 -12.39 -14.69 -4.28
N LYS A 122 -11.41 -15.53 -4.66
CA LYS A 122 -10.77 -15.51 -6.00
C LYS A 122 -11.78 -15.56 -7.15
N ALA A 123 -12.82 -16.38 -7.06
CA ALA A 123 -13.85 -16.50 -8.10
C ALA A 123 -14.57 -15.17 -8.41
N LYS A 124 -14.64 -14.24 -7.44
CA LYS A 124 -15.27 -12.92 -7.61
C LYS A 124 -14.33 -11.86 -8.20
N ARG A 125 -13.05 -12.20 -8.42
CA ARG A 125 -12.01 -11.27 -8.89
C ARG A 125 -11.74 -11.34 -10.40
N LYS A 126 -12.28 -12.33 -11.12
CA LYS A 126 -11.98 -12.51 -12.55
C LYS A 126 -12.29 -11.22 -13.33
N GLY A 127 -11.30 -10.71 -14.08
CA GLY A 127 -11.39 -9.45 -14.83
C GLY A 127 -11.50 -8.17 -13.99
N LYS A 128 -11.24 -8.24 -12.68
CA LYS A 128 -11.39 -7.13 -11.73
C LYS A 128 -10.10 -6.86 -10.96
N ILE A 129 -10.05 -5.70 -10.32
CA ILE A 129 -9.04 -5.29 -9.36
C ILE A 129 -9.59 -5.54 -7.96
N PHE A 130 -8.93 -6.40 -7.20
CA PHE A 130 -9.22 -6.55 -5.78
C PHE A 130 -8.53 -5.42 -5.01
N ILE A 131 -9.32 -4.64 -4.28
CA ILE A 131 -8.80 -3.62 -3.37
C ILE A 131 -8.55 -4.29 -2.02
N ASP A 132 -7.33 -4.76 -1.80
CA ASP A 132 -6.92 -5.47 -0.60
C ASP A 132 -6.66 -4.50 0.56
N TRP A 133 -7.65 -4.40 1.43
CA TRP A 133 -7.60 -3.67 2.70
C TRP A 133 -7.15 -4.55 3.88
N LEU A 134 -6.93 -5.86 3.67
CA LEU A 134 -6.61 -6.81 4.74
C LEU A 134 -5.19 -6.61 5.31
N ARG A 135 -4.34 -5.83 4.64
CA ARG A 135 -3.01 -5.42 5.09
C ARG A 135 -3.02 -4.55 6.34
N ASN A 136 -4.19 -4.01 6.71
CA ASN A 136 -4.36 -3.05 7.81
C ASN A 136 -4.83 -3.69 9.13
N GLY A 137 -4.70 -5.01 9.27
CA GLY A 137 -4.95 -5.70 10.53
C GLY A 137 -3.69 -5.83 11.40
N ARG A 138 -3.87 -5.95 12.71
CA ARG A 138 -2.77 -6.28 13.63
C ARG A 138 -2.07 -7.57 13.18
N GLY A 139 -0.75 -7.52 13.03
CA GLY A 139 0.04 -8.68 12.57
C GLY A 139 0.18 -8.80 11.05
N ALA A 140 -0.68 -8.13 10.28
CA ALA A 140 -0.57 -8.11 8.83
C ALA A 140 0.66 -7.30 8.39
N THR A 141 1.21 -7.68 7.24
CA THR A 141 2.41 -7.07 6.70
C THR A 141 2.23 -6.69 5.24
N CYS A 142 3.04 -5.72 4.80
CA CYS A 142 3.17 -5.34 3.39
C CYS A 142 4.64 -5.14 3.04
N ILE A 143 4.98 -5.44 1.78
CA ILE A 143 6.33 -5.28 1.25
C ILE A 143 6.82 -3.84 1.45
N ALA A 144 8.03 -3.69 1.99
CA ALA A 144 8.62 -2.40 2.27
C ALA A 144 8.88 -1.62 0.97
N PRO A 145 8.75 -0.28 0.99
CA PRO A 145 9.34 0.57 -0.05
C PRO A 145 10.80 0.18 -0.31
N TRP A 146 11.21 0.11 -1.58
CA TRP A 146 12.54 -0.32 -2.05
C TRP A 146 12.93 -1.78 -1.76
N SER A 147 12.08 -2.58 -1.11
CA SER A 147 12.37 -4.01 -0.98
C SER A 147 12.30 -4.70 -2.34
N LEU A 148 13.21 -5.67 -2.53
CA LEU A 148 13.15 -6.61 -3.64
C LEU A 148 11.99 -7.58 -3.49
N ARG A 149 11.64 -8.20 -4.60
CA ARG A 149 10.72 -9.32 -4.73
C ARG A 149 11.49 -10.56 -5.15
N ALA A 150 11.21 -11.70 -4.52
CA ALA A 150 11.80 -12.99 -4.83
C ALA A 150 11.17 -13.57 -6.10
N ARG A 151 11.40 -12.90 -7.24
CA ARG A 151 10.85 -13.20 -8.56
C ARG A 151 11.92 -12.98 -9.63
N PRO A 152 11.81 -13.60 -10.82
CA PRO A 152 12.70 -13.32 -11.94
C PRO A 152 12.83 -11.81 -12.20
N GLY A 153 14.06 -11.35 -12.44
CA GLY A 153 14.36 -9.94 -12.66
C GLY A 153 14.59 -9.10 -11.40
N ALA A 154 14.43 -9.66 -10.20
CA ALA A 154 14.63 -8.96 -8.92
C ALA A 154 13.84 -7.64 -8.87
N ALA A 155 12.55 -7.73 -9.15
CA ALA A 155 11.64 -6.59 -9.16
C ALA A 155 11.63 -5.88 -7.80
N VAL A 156 11.39 -4.58 -7.80
CA VAL A 156 11.40 -3.71 -6.63
C VAL A 156 9.99 -3.19 -6.35
N SER A 157 9.61 -3.14 -5.07
CA SER A 157 8.44 -2.37 -4.62
C SER A 157 8.79 -0.87 -4.64
N MET A 158 8.77 -0.26 -5.83
CA MET A 158 9.37 1.04 -6.11
C MET A 158 8.44 2.21 -5.74
N PRO A 159 8.85 3.10 -4.83
CA PRO A 159 8.23 4.42 -4.64
C PRO A 159 8.26 5.25 -5.93
N ILE A 160 7.13 5.87 -6.27
CA ILE A 160 7.00 6.75 -7.44
C ILE A 160 6.25 8.03 -7.05
N ASN A 161 6.46 9.12 -7.80
CA ASN A 161 5.56 10.28 -7.67
C ASN A 161 4.24 9.99 -8.37
N TRP A 162 3.17 10.65 -7.94
CA TRP A 162 1.88 10.54 -8.60
C TRP A 162 1.90 11.06 -10.05
N GLU A 163 2.74 12.06 -10.34
CA GLU A 163 2.89 12.63 -11.69
C GLU A 163 3.58 11.67 -12.66
N ASP A 164 4.47 10.79 -12.16
CA ASP A 164 5.20 9.81 -12.97
C ASP A 164 4.43 8.50 -13.15
N LEU A 165 3.41 8.25 -12.33
CA LEU A 165 2.64 7.00 -12.34
C LEU A 165 2.07 6.65 -13.74
N PRO A 166 1.50 7.59 -14.53
CA PRO A 166 0.98 7.30 -15.87
C PRO A 166 2.01 6.73 -16.85
N GLU A 167 3.29 7.04 -16.66
CA GLU A 167 4.39 6.62 -17.53
C GLU A 167 4.95 5.23 -17.17
N THR A 168 4.44 4.62 -16.08
CA THR A 168 4.90 3.30 -15.64
C THR A 168 4.30 2.17 -16.47
N THR A 169 5.02 1.05 -16.59
CA THR A 169 4.55 -0.17 -17.26
C THR A 169 4.33 -1.32 -16.28
N ALA A 170 3.62 -2.36 -16.73
CA ALA A 170 3.38 -3.57 -15.95
C ALA A 170 4.68 -4.35 -15.62
N ASP A 171 5.77 -4.12 -16.36
CA ASP A 171 7.08 -4.73 -16.10
C ASP A 171 7.72 -4.19 -14.81
N GLY A 172 7.29 -3.00 -14.38
CA GLY A 172 7.71 -2.40 -13.13
C GLY A 172 9.18 -1.97 -13.14
N PHE A 173 9.82 -2.15 -11.98
CA PHE A 173 11.15 -1.62 -11.68
C PHE A 173 12.03 -2.74 -11.11
N THR A 174 13.34 -2.67 -11.33
CA THR A 174 14.30 -3.68 -10.86
C THR A 174 15.35 -3.08 -9.93
N LEU A 175 16.23 -3.92 -9.38
CA LEU A 175 17.38 -3.46 -8.58
C LEU A 175 18.33 -2.50 -9.35
N ARG A 176 18.24 -2.45 -10.68
CA ARG A 176 19.10 -1.60 -11.52
C ARG A 176 18.66 -0.15 -11.59
N GLU A 177 17.49 0.17 -11.06
CA GLU A 177 16.93 1.52 -11.07
C GLU A 177 17.68 2.46 -10.12
N PRO A 178 17.69 3.78 -10.40
CA PRO A 178 18.36 4.75 -9.54
C PRO A 178 17.75 4.80 -8.15
N SER A 179 18.60 5.00 -7.13
CA SER A 179 18.22 5.03 -5.71
C SER A 179 17.60 6.37 -5.26
N THR A 180 16.97 7.12 -6.17
CA THR A 180 16.40 8.44 -5.85
C THR A 180 15.10 8.30 -5.08
N ILE A 181 14.95 9.09 -4.01
CA ILE A 181 13.68 9.17 -3.28
C ILE A 181 12.76 10.15 -4.01
N PRO A 182 11.55 9.72 -4.44
CA PRO A 182 10.59 10.61 -5.10
C PRO A 182 10.18 11.79 -4.21
N SER A 183 9.77 12.89 -4.82
CA SER A 183 9.44 14.14 -4.12
C SER A 183 8.23 13.98 -3.20
N ASP A 184 7.21 13.24 -3.62
CA ASP A 184 6.00 12.95 -2.83
C ASP A 184 6.35 12.18 -1.55
N TRP A 185 7.27 11.22 -1.67
CA TRP A 185 7.75 10.42 -0.55
C TRP A 185 8.60 11.23 0.44
N LYS A 186 9.39 12.21 -0.04
CA LYS A 186 10.13 13.15 0.83
C LYS A 186 9.19 14.07 1.63
N LYS A 187 8.03 14.41 1.07
CA LYS A 187 7.04 15.32 1.68
C LYS A 187 6.04 14.60 2.59
N LEU A 188 6.10 13.27 2.68
CA LEU A 188 5.16 12.45 3.43
C LEU A 188 5.14 12.80 4.93
N LYS A 189 4.03 13.36 5.41
CA LYS A 189 3.82 13.71 6.82
C LYS A 189 2.68 12.89 7.44
N PRO A 190 2.73 12.56 8.76
CA PRO A 190 1.63 11.89 9.43
C PRO A 190 0.36 12.74 9.47
N GLN A 191 -0.76 12.18 9.03
CA GLN A 191 -2.07 12.83 8.98
C GLN A 191 -3.03 12.24 10.01
N THR A 192 -4.11 12.95 10.35
CA THR A 192 -5.11 12.44 11.31
C THR A 192 -6.34 11.98 10.55
N VAL A 193 -6.74 10.71 10.69
CA VAL A 193 -8.11 10.29 10.34
C VAL A 193 -9.03 10.78 11.46
N THR A 194 -9.83 11.80 11.16
CA THR A 194 -10.66 12.48 12.16
C THR A 194 -11.96 11.71 12.43
N LYS A 195 -12.63 12.02 13.54
CA LYS A 195 -13.98 11.49 13.82
C LYS A 195 -15.00 11.91 12.75
N ALA A 196 -14.82 13.07 12.11
CA ALA A 196 -15.69 13.53 11.03
C ALA A 196 -15.56 12.62 9.80
N ILE A 197 -14.33 12.28 9.41
CA ILE A 197 -14.06 11.33 8.32
C ILE A 197 -14.66 9.95 8.61
N LEU A 198 -14.49 9.44 9.84
CA LEU A 198 -15.08 8.15 10.22
C LEU A 198 -16.61 8.19 10.12
N LYS A 199 -17.24 9.25 10.63
CA LYS A 199 -18.70 9.44 10.55
C LYS A 199 -19.21 9.53 9.11
N GLU A 200 -18.48 10.22 8.23
CA GLU A 200 -18.80 10.32 6.79
C GLU A 200 -18.79 8.95 6.11
N LEU A 201 -17.91 8.05 6.56
CA LEU A 201 -17.83 6.66 6.11
C LEU A 201 -18.80 5.70 6.84
N GLY A 202 -19.63 6.21 7.75
CA GLY A 202 -20.59 5.43 8.54
C GLY A 202 -19.95 4.57 9.64
N LEU A 203 -18.81 5.00 10.18
CA LEU A 203 -18.04 4.34 11.25
C LEU A 203 -18.10 5.10 12.58
#